data_AF-A0A497ACV1-F1
#
_entry.id   AF-A0A497ACV1-F1
#
_cell.length_a   1.000
_cell.length_b   1.000
_cell.length_c   1.000
_cell.angle_alpha   90.00
_cell.angle_beta   90.00
_cell.angle_gamma   90.00
#
_symmetry.space_group_name_H-M   'P 1'
#
loop_
_entity.id
_entity.type
_entity.pdbx_description
1 polymer ?
#
loop_
_entity_poly.entity_id
_entity_poly.type
_entity_poly.pdbx_seq_one_letter_code
_entity_poly.pdbx_strand_id
1 'polypeptide(L)'
;MNAKILKILILVVIIGAISFSIKFTISYFQDVEKSKNNVFKAGSLDLKVNDKDGVEAVWQAENMLPGDEVEGELEFKNDGSIPIESLIMEVEIERKK
;
A
#
# COMPACT_ATOMS: atom_id res chain seq x y z
N MET A 1 73.18 23.71 7.31
CA MET A 1 72.17 22.85 6.65
C MET A 1 72.12 23.20 5.17
N ASN A 2 72.16 22.23 4.25
CA ASN A 2 72.22 22.50 2.81
C ASN A 2 70.89 23.08 2.31
N ALA A 3 70.92 24.20 1.58
CA ALA A 3 69.73 24.87 1.06
C ALA A 3 68.84 23.94 0.19
N LYS A 4 69.44 22.93 -0.47
CA LYS A 4 68.68 21.90 -1.21
C LYS A 4 67.89 20.98 -0.28
N ILE A 5 68.48 20.59 0.85
CA ILE A 5 67.85 19.72 1.85
C ILE A 5 66.72 20.47 2.57
N LEU A 6 66.93 21.76 2.88
CA LEU A 6 65.89 22.60 3.50
C LEU A 6 64.66 22.77 2.58
N LYS A 7 64.88 22.97 1.26
CA LYS A 7 63.77 23.09 0.29
C LYS A 7 62.96 21.81 0.16
N ILE A 8 63.61 20.65 0.18
CA ILE A 8 62.93 19.35 0.14
C ILE A 8 62.11 19.14 1.41
N LEU A 9 62.65 19.49 2.57
CA LEU A 9 61.93 19.35 3.85
C LEU A 9 60.66 20.22 3.88
N ILE A 10 60.76 21.47 3.42
CA ILE A 10 59.61 22.39 3.33
C ILE A 10 58.54 21.83 2.38
N LEU A 11 58.92 21.26 1.24
CA LEU A 11 57.98 20.69 0.28
C LEU A 11 57.20 19.51 0.85
N VAL A 12 57.88 18.63 1.60
CA VAL A 12 57.25 17.47 2.26
C VAL A 12 56.22 17.92 3.30
N VAL A 13 56.53 18.96 4.08
CA VAL A 13 55.59 19.51 5.07
C VAL A 13 54.35 20.11 4.40
N ILE A 14 54.51 20.80 3.28
CA ILE A 14 53.39 21.39 2.53
C ILE A 14 52.47 20.30 1.96
N ILE A 15 53.04 19.24 1.35
CA ILE A 15 52.25 18.12 0.81
C ILE A 15 51.52 17.38 1.93
N GLY A 16 52.17 17.20 3.08
CA GLY A 16 51.54 16.62 4.27
C GLY A 16 50.36 17.45 4.78
N ALA A 17 50.51 18.77 4.84
CA ALA A 17 49.45 19.68 5.29
C ALA A 17 48.23 19.68 4.34
N ILE A 18 48.45 19.66 3.02
CA ILE A 18 47.39 19.58 2.00
C ILE A 18 46.67 18.23 2.06
N SER A 19 47.41 17.15 2.27
CA SER A 19 46.83 15.80 2.38
C SER A 19 46.00 15.64 3.67
N PHE A 20 46.37 16.36 4.73
CA PHE A 20 45.62 16.38 5.98
C PHE A 20 44.32 17.18 5.84
N SER A 21 44.35 18.35 5.19
CA SER A 21 43.16 19.21 5.03
C SER A 21 42.06 18.57 4.18
N ILE A 22 42.39 17.72 3.21
CA ILE A 22 41.39 16.97 2.41
C ILE A 22 40.54 16.05 3.29
N LYS A 23 41.04 15.54 4.43
CA LYS A 23 40.26 14.70 5.35
C LYS A 23 39.26 15.49 6.21
N PHE A 24 39.44 16.81 6.37
CA PHE A 24 38.58 17.63 7.22
C PHE A 24 37.41 18.27 6.45
N THR A 25 37.42 18.25 5.11
CA THR A 25 36.39 18.85 4.25
C THR A 25 35.52 17.79 3.56
N ILE A 26 35.34 16.62 4.17
CA ILE A 26 34.43 15.58 3.66
C ILE A 26 33.32 15.40 4.68
N SER A 27 32.19 16.07 4.47
CA SER A 27 30.99 15.83 5.26
C SER A 27 30.27 14.60 4.70
N TYR A 28 30.27 13.52 5.46
CA TYR A 28 29.53 12.30 5.15
C TYR A 28 28.13 12.37 5.79
N PHE A 29 27.15 12.85 5.03
CA PHE A 29 25.75 12.85 5.47
C PHE A 29 25.10 11.54 4.99
N GLN A 30 25.09 10.54 5.87
CA GLN A 30 24.30 9.33 5.69
C GLN A 30 23.18 9.37 6.72
N ASP A 31 22.02 9.88 6.30
CA ASP A 31 20.78 9.67 7.04
C ASP A 31 20.00 8.53 6.38
N VAL A 32 19.81 7.44 7.11
CA VAL A 32 18.99 6.29 6.70
C VAL A 32 17.96 6.07 7.80
N GLU A 33 17.00 6.99 7.88
CA GLU A 33 15.78 6.82 8.65
C GLU A 33 14.96 5.69 8.01
N LYS A 34 14.87 4.55 8.71
CA LYS A 34 13.84 3.56 8.38
C LYS A 34 12.51 4.16 8.81
N SER A 35 11.58 4.33 7.86
CA SER A 35 10.18 4.62 8.19
C SER A 35 9.62 3.45 9.00
N LYS A 36 9.72 3.55 10.32
CA LYS A 36 9.10 2.62 11.27
C LYS A 36 7.66 3.07 11.38
N ASN A 37 6.72 2.17 11.09
CA ASN A 37 5.27 2.36 11.06
C ASN A 37 4.64 2.70 9.71
N ASN A 38 5.34 2.52 8.57
CA ASN A 38 4.64 2.33 7.31
C ASN A 38 3.97 0.95 7.31
N VAL A 39 2.76 0.88 7.88
CA VAL A 39 1.92 -0.32 7.83
C VAL A 39 1.26 -0.32 6.45
N PHE A 40 1.85 -1.04 5.50
CA PHE A 40 1.10 -1.50 4.32
C PHE A 40 0.10 -2.55 4.82
N LYS A 41 -1.01 -2.10 5.41
CA LYS A 41 -2.09 -2.99 5.81
C LYS A 41 -2.84 -3.38 4.54
N ALA A 42 -2.35 -4.41 3.86
CA ALA A 42 -3.14 -5.07 2.83
C ALA A 42 -4.43 -5.56 3.48
N GLY A 43 -5.57 -5.09 3.00
CA GLY A 43 -6.88 -5.58 3.40
C GLY A 43 -7.55 -6.27 2.24
N SER A 44 -8.41 -7.25 2.52
CA SER A 44 -9.28 -7.86 1.52
C SER A 44 -10.65 -7.17 1.51
N LEU A 45 -11.16 -6.93 0.31
CA LEU A 45 -12.58 -6.67 0.09
C LEU A 45 -13.20 -8.00 -0.37
N ASP A 46 -14.04 -8.58 0.46
CA ASP A 46 -14.75 -9.83 0.20
C ASP A 46 -16.17 -9.71 0.73
N LEU A 47 -17.12 -9.52 -0.20
CA LEU A 47 -18.54 -9.39 0.08
C LEU A 47 -19.26 -10.60 -0.50
N LYS A 48 -19.96 -11.31 0.37
CA LYS A 48 -20.71 -12.52 0.02
C LYS A 48 -22.19 -12.25 -0.01
N VAL A 49 -22.87 -12.96 -0.91
CA VAL A 49 -24.32 -12.96 -1.04
C VAL A 49 -24.83 -14.33 -0.59
N ASN A 50 -25.68 -14.37 0.44
CA ASN A 50 -26.19 -15.60 1.05
C ASN A 50 -25.08 -16.61 1.40
N ASP A 51 -24.03 -16.13 2.08
CA ASP A 51 -22.83 -16.90 2.48
C ASP A 51 -22.02 -17.54 1.34
N LYS A 52 -22.23 -17.13 0.09
CA LYS A 52 -21.54 -17.67 -1.08
C LYS A 52 -20.75 -16.62 -1.83
N ASP A 53 -19.67 -17.09 -2.47
CA ASP A 53 -18.90 -16.31 -3.44
C ASP A 53 -19.70 -16.23 -4.74
N GLY A 54 -20.03 -15.01 -5.18
CA GLY A 54 -20.81 -14.77 -6.39
C GLY A 54 -21.73 -13.57 -6.27
N VAL A 55 -22.45 -13.27 -7.36
CA VAL A 55 -23.39 -12.14 -7.47
C VAL A 55 -24.82 -12.60 -7.78
N GLU A 56 -25.09 -13.90 -7.65
CA GLU A 56 -26.36 -14.50 -8.05
C GLU A 56 -27.18 -14.88 -6.82
N ALA A 57 -28.39 -14.35 -6.75
CA ALA A 57 -29.46 -14.88 -5.91
C ALA A 57 -30.66 -15.17 -6.80
N VAL A 58 -31.21 -16.37 -6.67
CA VAL A 58 -32.31 -16.84 -7.50
C VAL A 58 -33.47 -17.17 -6.60
N TRP A 59 -34.60 -16.51 -6.83
CA TRP A 59 -35.88 -16.89 -6.26
C TRP A 59 -36.68 -17.66 -7.30
N GLN A 60 -37.24 -18.79 -6.87
CA GLN A 60 -38.08 -19.62 -7.72
C GLN A 60 -39.53 -19.40 -7.31
N ALA A 61 -40.34 -18.95 -8.28
CA ALA A 61 -41.77 -18.75 -8.13
C ALA A 61 -42.47 -19.57 -9.23
N GLU A 62 -42.86 -20.80 -8.90
CA GLU A 62 -43.48 -21.73 -9.86
C GLU A 62 -44.99 -21.80 -9.66
N ASN A 63 -45.76 -21.90 -10.75
CA ASN A 63 -47.22 -22.05 -10.76
C ASN A 63 -48.01 -20.99 -9.96
N MET A 64 -47.47 -19.77 -9.86
CA MET A 64 -48.09 -18.63 -9.18
C MET A 64 -49.47 -18.30 -9.76
N LEU A 65 -50.48 -18.24 -8.90
CA LEU A 65 -51.81 -17.75 -9.22
C LEU A 65 -51.93 -16.25 -8.91
N PRO A 66 -52.91 -15.54 -9.49
CA PRO A 66 -53.15 -14.14 -9.16
C PRO A 66 -53.44 -13.95 -7.66
N GLY A 67 -52.63 -13.13 -7.00
CA GLY A 67 -52.73 -12.87 -5.56
C GLY A 67 -51.73 -13.67 -4.72
N ASP A 68 -50.99 -14.60 -5.31
CA ASP A 68 -49.89 -15.28 -4.63
C ASP A 68 -48.69 -14.33 -4.49
N GLU A 69 -47.99 -14.44 -3.37
CA GLU A 69 -46.80 -13.66 -3.04
C GLU A 69 -45.61 -14.61 -2.82
N VAL A 70 -44.42 -14.18 -3.26
CA VAL A 70 -43.16 -14.86 -2.97
C VAL A 70 -42.24 -13.85 -2.30
N GLU A 71 -41.85 -14.17 -1.08
CA GLU A 71 -40.87 -13.40 -0.33
C GLU A 71 -39.48 -14.00 -0.52
N GLY A 72 -38.50 -13.11 -0.57
CA GLY A 72 -37.12 -13.44 -0.82
C GLY A 72 -36.21 -12.59 0.03
N GLU A 73 -35.30 -13.23 0.77
CA GLU A 73 -34.28 -12.53 1.56
C GLU A 73 -32.92 -12.60 0.85
N LEU A 74 -32.19 -11.49 0.90
CA LEU A 74 -30.82 -11.34 0.41
C LEU A 74 -29.95 -10.92 1.59
N GLU A 75 -29.02 -11.80 1.99
CA GLU A 75 -28.07 -11.51 3.04
C GLU A 75 -26.72 -11.10 2.45
N PHE A 76 -26.17 -9.99 2.94
CA PHE A 76 -24.83 -9.51 2.60
C PHE A 76 -23.91 -9.66 3.80
N LYS A 77 -22.77 -10.31 3.57
CA LYS A 77 -21.76 -10.54 4.62
C LYS A 77 -20.39 -10.08 4.17
N ASN A 78 -19.73 -9.30 5.03
CA ASN A 78 -18.34 -8.92 4.85
C ASN A 78 -17.43 -9.99 5.47
N ASP A 79 -16.88 -10.87 4.63
CA ASP A 79 -15.85 -11.84 5.03
C ASP A 79 -14.43 -11.25 4.88
N GLY A 80 -14.32 -10.02 4.35
CA GLY A 80 -13.08 -9.27 4.20
C GLY A 80 -12.65 -8.53 5.47
N SER A 81 -11.45 -7.94 5.40
CA SER A 81 -10.88 -7.16 6.51
C SER A 81 -11.11 -5.65 6.40
N ILE A 82 -11.57 -5.18 5.24
CA ILE A 82 -11.91 -3.78 5.00
C ILE A 82 -13.38 -3.56 5.39
N PRO A 83 -13.69 -2.61 6.29
CA PRO A 83 -15.08 -2.27 6.61
C PRO A 83 -15.82 -1.76 5.36
N ILE A 84 -17.06 -2.22 5.17
CA ILE A 84 -17.94 -1.71 4.12
C ILE A 84 -18.62 -0.45 4.64
N GLU A 85 -18.42 0.68 3.96
CA GLU A 85 -19.02 1.96 4.34
C GLU A 85 -20.47 2.08 3.87
N SER A 86 -20.77 1.63 2.65
CA SER A 86 -22.11 1.65 2.09
C SER A 86 -22.37 0.45 1.18
N LEU A 87 -23.63 -0.01 1.17
CA LEU A 87 -24.14 -1.02 0.26
C LEU A 87 -25.29 -0.39 -0.53
N ILE A 88 -25.17 -0.33 -1.85
CA ILE A 88 -26.17 0.26 -2.75
C ILE A 88 -26.69 -0.86 -3.65
N MET A 89 -28.02 -1.03 -3.69
CA MET A 89 -28.70 -2.01 -4.54
C MET A 89 -29.62 -1.27 -5.51
N GLU A 90 -29.51 -1.58 -6.80
CA GLU A 90 -30.41 -1.12 -7.84
C GLU A 90 -31.17 -2.34 -8.38
N VAL A 91 -32.50 -2.25 -8.44
CA VAL A 91 -33.38 -3.35 -8.86
C VAL A 91 -34.08 -2.94 -10.14
N GLU A 92 -33.79 -3.65 -11.22
CA GLU A 92 -34.47 -3.52 -12.51
C GLU A 92 -35.42 -4.70 -12.71
N ILE A 93 -36.71 -4.43 -12.97
CA ILE A 93 -37.73 -5.44 -13.19
C ILE A 93 -38.17 -5.39 -14.65
N GLU A 94 -37.74 -6.38 -15.44
CA GLU A 94 -38.21 -6.55 -16.82
C GLU A 94 -39.39 -7.52 -16.88
N ARG A 95 -40.54 -7.03 -17.37
CA ARG A 95 -41.67 -7.90 -17.71
C ARG A 95 -41.49 -8.45 -19.11
N LYS A 96 -41.10 -9.72 -19.24
CA LYS A 96 -41.19 -10.42 -20.55
C LYS A 96 -42.66 -10.57 -20.95
N LYS A 97 -42.98 -10.06 -22.14
CA LYS A 97 -44.30 -10.19 -22.78
C LYS A 97 -44.50 -11.58 -23.37
#